data_AF-A0A9P5IQ83-F1
#
_entry.id   AF-A0A9P5IQ83-F1
#
_cell.length_a   1.000
_cell.length_b   1.000
_cell.length_c   1.000
_cell.angle_alpha   90.00
_cell.angle_beta   90.00
_cell.angle_gamma   90.00
#
_symmetry.space_group_name_H-M   'P 1'
#
loop_
_entity.id
_entity.type
_entity.pdbx_description
1 polymer ?
#
loop_
_entity_poly.entity_id
_entity_poly.type
_entity_poly.pdbx_seq_one_letter_code
_entity_poly.pdbx_strand_id
1 'polypeptide(L)'
;MTEAQRLFKVLIAGGSVAGLSLANALERAGIDFELFEKREVAPQLGQSILLLPCTILVHEQLGIDKPTHEAGIPIGVREHWDHDGNLFCSSDELIRLQEVQKRPVYFIDRRVYLQNLYNGLNESSKSKVHEHEGLDSFTEHENGVTLRTDKGSVIEGSIIVGADGVHSHVRQQTAKLLKTIDPESSEIMAAGFDNRFRILTCTSRNYFVDDPKKQFLENGVAANSYFPEHGVGGIAVAGMDGKIFWAIYIANDKQMPYPSPRYGQADMDEAIKKWGHLRPTPAFTFNDLWANLVGSTMVPMEEGVLATKWHSGGRTVLVGDAVHKATSNLGLGGNLCVDDVCCLVNGLHTLLERNKAPSTSEIVKVFESYERAERPRANFVCKASGVYAGFETMSRWYSKLFQFIFPWIPSTVKMRIFSRFDSSAPILDFLPVPAPRV
;
A
#
# COMPACT_ATOMS: atom_id res chain seq x y z
N MET A 1 -22.50 -36.83 21.25
CA MET A 1 -22.69 -35.39 20.98
C MET A 1 -21.89 -35.09 19.74
N THR A 2 -22.56 -34.82 18.62
CA THR A 2 -21.89 -34.35 17.40
C THR A 2 -21.32 -32.97 17.70
N GLU A 3 -19.99 -32.84 17.77
CA GLU A 3 -19.33 -31.54 17.71
C GLU A 3 -19.91 -30.79 16.51
N ALA A 4 -20.64 -29.70 16.76
CA ALA A 4 -21.01 -28.80 15.69
C ALA A 4 -19.70 -28.38 15.01
N GLN A 5 -19.52 -28.74 13.74
CA GLN A 5 -18.33 -28.37 12.98
C GLN A 5 -18.17 -26.85 13.07
N ARG A 6 -17.14 -26.42 13.79
CA ARG A 6 -16.80 -25.02 13.96
C ARG A 6 -16.50 -24.42 12.59
N LEU A 7 -17.21 -23.37 12.22
CA LEU A 7 -16.97 -22.65 10.97
C LEU A 7 -15.54 -22.10 10.94
N PHE A 8 -14.87 -22.21 9.79
CA PHE A 8 -13.52 -21.69 9.63
C PHE A 8 -13.53 -20.17 9.76
N LYS A 9 -12.77 -19.63 10.73
CA LYS A 9 -12.73 -18.20 11.06
C LYS A 9 -11.32 -17.64 10.92
N VAL A 10 -11.18 -16.54 10.18
CA VAL A 10 -9.92 -15.80 10.01
C VAL A 10 -9.86 -14.62 10.98
N LEU A 11 -8.81 -14.55 11.82
CA LEU A 11 -8.57 -13.37 12.66
C LEU A 11 -7.58 -12.44 11.95
N ILE A 12 -7.99 -11.21 11.65
CA ILE A 12 -7.19 -10.24 10.89
C ILE A 12 -6.66 -9.17 11.84
N ALA A 13 -5.35 -8.97 11.87
CA ALA A 13 -4.74 -7.85 12.58
C ALA A 13 -4.42 -6.71 11.61
N GLY A 14 -5.05 -5.56 11.77
CA GLY A 14 -4.85 -4.34 10.98
C GLY A 14 -6.00 -4.06 9.99
N GLY A 15 -6.64 -2.89 10.12
CA GLY A 15 -7.76 -2.39 9.31
C GLY A 15 -7.34 -1.37 8.26
N SER A 16 -6.24 -1.66 7.56
CA SER A 16 -5.70 -0.82 6.48
C SER A 16 -6.00 -1.45 5.12
N VAL A 17 -5.23 -1.11 4.07
CA VAL A 17 -5.47 -1.61 2.70
C VAL A 17 -5.51 -3.14 2.65
N ALA A 18 -4.47 -3.83 3.14
CA ALA A 18 -4.42 -5.29 3.11
C ALA A 18 -5.57 -5.93 3.92
N GLY A 19 -5.81 -5.48 5.14
CA GLY A 19 -6.81 -6.08 6.02
C GLY A 19 -8.26 -5.82 5.59
N LEU A 20 -8.60 -4.61 5.15
CA LEU A 20 -9.95 -4.32 4.66
C LEU A 20 -10.21 -4.97 3.29
N SER A 21 -9.21 -5.05 2.40
CA SER A 21 -9.32 -5.84 1.17
C SER A 21 -9.55 -7.32 1.50
N LEU A 22 -8.83 -7.87 2.49
CA LEU A 22 -8.99 -9.24 2.96
C LEU A 22 -10.40 -9.48 3.52
N ALA A 23 -10.91 -8.58 4.36
CA ALA A 23 -12.27 -8.67 4.89
C ALA A 23 -13.32 -8.73 3.77
N ASN A 24 -13.21 -7.85 2.76
CA ASN A 24 -14.12 -7.87 1.61
C ASN A 24 -14.01 -9.18 0.80
N ALA A 25 -12.80 -9.64 0.53
CA ALA A 25 -12.59 -10.89 -0.22
C ALA A 25 -13.11 -12.13 0.55
N LEU A 26 -12.91 -12.18 1.87
CA LEU A 26 -13.43 -13.26 2.73
C LEU A 26 -14.96 -13.23 2.81
N GLU A 27 -15.58 -12.05 2.92
CA GLU A 27 -17.03 -11.89 2.87
C GLU A 27 -17.59 -12.47 1.56
N ARG A 28 -16.99 -12.12 0.42
CA ARG A 28 -17.40 -12.61 -0.89
C ARG A 28 -17.15 -14.10 -1.09
N ALA A 29 -16.14 -14.65 -0.41
CA ALA A 29 -15.83 -16.08 -0.37
C ALA A 29 -16.72 -16.87 0.61
N GLY A 30 -17.54 -16.21 1.43
CA GLY A 30 -18.33 -16.85 2.48
C GLY A 30 -17.48 -17.43 3.62
N ILE A 31 -16.29 -16.87 3.87
CA ILE A 31 -15.38 -17.28 4.94
C ILE A 31 -15.53 -16.31 6.11
N ASP A 32 -15.76 -16.82 7.32
CA ASP A 32 -15.98 -15.99 8.49
C ASP A 32 -14.68 -15.30 8.95
N PHE A 33 -14.80 -14.11 9.53
CA PHE A 33 -13.65 -13.33 9.98
C PHE A 33 -13.96 -12.40 11.16
N GLU A 34 -12.92 -11.95 11.84
CA GLU A 34 -12.93 -10.82 12.78
C GLU A 34 -11.71 -9.95 12.47
N LEU A 35 -11.89 -8.64 12.34
CA LEU A 35 -10.81 -7.69 12.05
C LEU A 35 -10.58 -6.78 13.24
N PHE A 36 -9.32 -6.62 13.64
CA PHE A 36 -8.90 -5.80 14.77
C PHE A 36 -8.01 -4.66 14.30
N GLU A 37 -8.48 -3.41 14.44
CA GLU A 37 -7.70 -2.20 14.16
C GLU A 37 -7.51 -1.39 15.43
N LYS A 38 -6.25 -1.11 15.77
CA LYS A 38 -5.86 -0.38 16.99
C LYS A 38 -6.29 1.10 16.99
N ARG A 39 -6.71 1.64 15.85
CA ARG A 39 -7.18 3.02 15.66
C ARG A 39 -8.58 3.04 15.07
N GLU A 40 -9.04 4.23 14.68
CA GLU A 40 -10.16 4.35 13.76
C GLU A 40 -9.76 3.83 12.37
N VAL A 41 -10.72 3.28 11.65
CA VAL A 41 -10.61 2.98 10.22
C VAL A 41 -10.55 4.30 9.45
N ALA A 42 -9.71 4.36 8.43
CA ALA A 42 -9.58 5.51 7.53
C ALA A 42 -9.23 6.85 8.24
N PRO A 43 -8.09 6.94 8.95
CA PRO A 43 -7.65 8.20 9.57
C PRO A 43 -7.25 9.23 8.50
N GLN A 44 -7.45 10.53 8.79
CA GLN A 44 -7.01 11.61 7.91
C GLN A 44 -5.53 11.93 8.13
N LEU A 45 -4.67 11.42 7.25
CA LEU A 45 -3.21 11.57 7.36
C LEU A 45 -2.58 12.36 6.21
N GLY A 46 -3.37 12.91 5.28
CA GLY A 46 -2.84 13.62 4.11
C GLY A 46 -2.10 12.73 3.11
N GLN A 47 -2.39 11.42 3.12
CA GLN A 47 -1.81 10.43 2.23
C GLN A 47 -2.72 10.14 1.05
N SER A 48 -2.14 9.71 -0.06
CA SER A 48 -2.86 9.21 -1.22
C SER A 48 -2.49 7.76 -1.54
N ILE A 49 -3.20 7.19 -2.50
CA ILE A 49 -2.89 5.89 -3.08
C ILE A 49 -3.11 5.92 -4.60
N LEU A 50 -2.15 5.35 -5.33
CA LEU A 50 -2.28 5.05 -6.74
C LEU A 50 -3.01 3.71 -6.88
N LEU A 51 -4.13 3.68 -7.59
CA LEU A 51 -4.86 2.47 -7.95
C LEU A 51 -4.63 2.19 -9.43
N LEU A 52 -4.05 1.03 -9.73
CA LEU A 52 -3.84 0.54 -11.08
C LEU A 52 -5.05 -0.25 -11.59
N PRO A 53 -5.18 -0.43 -12.92
CA PRO A 53 -6.25 -1.22 -13.54
C PRO A 53 -6.49 -2.59 -12.90
N CYS A 54 -5.45 -3.31 -12.50
CA CYS A 54 -5.59 -4.60 -11.82
C CYS A 54 -6.32 -4.50 -10.48
N THR A 55 -6.03 -3.47 -9.68
CA THR A 55 -6.71 -3.26 -8.40
C THR A 55 -8.14 -2.75 -8.60
N ILE A 56 -8.37 -1.91 -9.61
CA ILE A 56 -9.73 -1.50 -10.00
C ILE A 56 -10.56 -2.71 -10.43
N LEU A 57 -9.99 -3.63 -11.21
CA LEU A 57 -10.65 -4.88 -11.57
C LEU A 57 -11.09 -5.68 -10.34
N VAL A 58 -10.21 -5.83 -9.33
CA VAL A 58 -10.58 -6.52 -8.09
C VAL A 58 -11.69 -5.77 -7.33
N HIS A 59 -11.67 -4.43 -7.30
CA HIS A 59 -12.77 -3.66 -6.71
C HIS A 59 -14.09 -3.88 -7.45
N GLU A 60 -14.07 -3.99 -8.78
CA GLU A 60 -15.25 -4.32 -9.57
C GLU A 60 -15.76 -5.75 -9.25
N GLN A 61 -14.86 -6.73 -9.06
CA GLN A 61 -15.24 -8.10 -8.65
C GLN A 61 -15.93 -8.10 -7.27
N LEU A 62 -15.40 -7.28 -6.34
CA LEU A 62 -15.95 -7.10 -5.01
C LEU A 62 -17.24 -6.24 -5.01
N GLY A 63 -17.49 -5.47 -6.07
CA GLY A 63 -18.64 -4.56 -6.19
C GLY A 63 -18.49 -3.25 -5.40
N ILE A 64 -17.24 -2.81 -5.16
CA ILE A 64 -16.91 -1.66 -4.31
C ILE A 64 -16.25 -0.50 -5.09
N ASP A 65 -16.21 -0.61 -6.42
CA ASP A 65 -15.51 0.31 -7.32
C ASP A 65 -16.22 1.67 -7.49
N LYS A 66 -17.55 1.71 -7.37
CA LYS A 66 -18.35 2.90 -7.70
C LYS A 66 -17.87 4.18 -7.01
N PRO A 67 -17.67 4.22 -5.67
CA PRO A 67 -17.19 5.43 -5.01
C PRO A 67 -15.80 5.86 -5.47
N THR A 68 -14.94 4.92 -5.86
CA THR A 68 -13.61 5.20 -6.42
C THR A 68 -13.73 5.88 -7.79
N HIS A 69 -14.65 5.42 -8.64
CA HIS A 69 -14.92 6.06 -9.93
C HIS A 69 -15.54 7.46 -9.80
N GLU A 70 -16.39 7.67 -8.78
CA GLU A 70 -17.03 8.97 -8.53
C GLU A 70 -16.05 10.00 -7.93
N ALA A 71 -15.09 9.55 -7.12
CA ALA A 71 -14.13 10.43 -6.44
C ALA A 71 -12.82 10.64 -7.22
N GLY A 72 -12.46 9.69 -8.09
CA GLY A 72 -11.17 9.65 -8.77
C GLY A 72 -11.18 10.38 -10.11
N ILE A 73 -10.13 11.15 -10.36
CA ILE A 73 -9.83 11.71 -11.69
C ILE A 73 -8.78 10.82 -12.34
N PRO A 74 -9.03 10.25 -13.54
CA PRO A 74 -8.05 9.44 -14.24
C PRO A 74 -6.77 10.23 -14.49
N ILE A 75 -5.61 9.63 -14.21
CA ILE A 75 -4.34 10.29 -14.43
C ILE A 75 -4.02 10.33 -15.92
N GLY A 76 -3.79 11.55 -16.41
CA GLY A 76 -3.41 11.84 -17.77
C GLY A 76 -1.90 11.87 -17.91
N VAL A 77 -1.36 13.08 -18.02
CA VAL A 77 0.06 13.32 -18.29
C VAL A 77 0.90 13.29 -17.02
N ARG A 78 2.12 12.77 -17.18
CA ARG A 78 3.16 12.81 -16.17
C ARG A 78 4.32 13.67 -16.64
N GLU A 79 4.58 14.73 -15.89
CA GLU A 79 5.57 15.74 -16.20
C GLU A 79 6.78 15.65 -15.27
N HIS A 80 7.95 15.98 -15.78
CA HIS A 80 9.22 15.94 -15.07
C HIS A 80 9.94 17.29 -15.24
N TRP A 81 10.12 17.98 -14.12
CA TRP A 81 10.66 19.33 -14.02
C TRP A 81 12.03 19.32 -13.34
N ASP A 82 13.01 20.00 -13.92
CA ASP A 82 14.32 20.17 -13.27
C ASP A 82 14.30 21.29 -12.22
N HIS A 83 15.41 21.46 -11.50
CA HIS A 83 15.57 22.48 -10.46
C HIS A 83 15.49 23.93 -10.95
N ASP A 84 15.64 24.16 -12.26
CA ASP A 84 15.54 25.49 -12.88
C ASP A 84 14.10 25.78 -13.35
N GLY A 85 13.19 24.81 -13.19
CA GLY A 85 11.81 24.91 -13.62
C GLY A 85 11.62 24.57 -15.11
N ASN A 86 12.56 23.90 -15.77
CA ASN A 86 12.37 23.43 -17.14
C ASN A 86 11.66 22.08 -17.15
N LEU A 87 10.61 21.97 -17.98
CA LEU A 87 9.98 20.69 -18.31
C LEU A 87 10.91 19.92 -19.26
N PHE A 88 11.59 18.90 -18.76
CA PHE A 88 12.51 18.10 -19.59
C PHE A 88 11.86 16.83 -20.15
N CYS A 89 10.76 16.37 -19.56
CA CYS A 89 10.02 15.22 -20.06
C CYS A 89 8.54 15.31 -19.70
N SER A 90 7.67 15.01 -20.66
CA SER A 90 6.25 14.75 -20.46
C SER A 90 5.91 13.38 -21.07
N SER A 91 5.11 12.58 -20.38
CA SER A 91 4.80 11.21 -20.76
C SER A 91 3.32 10.86 -20.54
N ASP A 92 2.79 10.05 -21.45
CA ASP A 92 1.42 9.53 -21.48
C ASP A 92 1.39 8.04 -21.07
N GLU A 93 2.37 7.56 -20.30
CA GLU A 93 2.54 6.14 -20.00
C GLU A 93 1.37 5.54 -19.20
N LEU A 94 0.73 6.35 -18.35
CA LEU A 94 -0.44 5.93 -17.58
C LEU A 94 -1.70 5.93 -18.45
N ILE A 95 -1.89 6.90 -19.35
CA ILE A 95 -2.97 6.90 -20.36
C ILE A 95 -2.89 5.61 -21.19
N ARG A 96 -1.71 5.27 -21.70
CA ARG A 96 -1.52 4.04 -22.50
C ARG A 96 -1.85 2.78 -21.71
N LEU A 97 -1.49 2.73 -20.43
CA LEU A 97 -1.87 1.62 -19.57
C LEU A 97 -3.40 1.52 -19.44
N GLN A 98 -4.08 2.65 -19.25
CA GLN A 98 -5.54 2.70 -19.17
C GLN A 98 -6.21 2.21 -20.46
N GLU A 99 -5.70 2.60 -21.62
CA GLU A 99 -6.22 2.17 -22.92
C GLU A 99 -6.06 0.67 -23.14
N VAL A 100 -4.89 0.12 -22.81
CA VAL A 100 -4.61 -1.32 -22.94
C VAL A 100 -5.50 -2.14 -22.01
N GLN A 101 -5.66 -1.68 -20.76
CA GLN A 101 -6.41 -2.41 -19.73
C GLN A 101 -7.91 -2.08 -19.71
N LYS A 102 -8.31 -1.06 -20.48
CA LYS A 102 -9.68 -0.51 -20.53
C LYS A 102 -10.23 -0.15 -19.16
N ARG A 103 -9.35 0.29 -18.25
CA ARG A 103 -9.68 0.70 -16.89
C ARG A 103 -8.80 1.87 -16.48
N PRO A 104 -9.31 2.79 -15.65
CA PRO A 104 -8.58 3.98 -15.25
C PRO A 104 -7.40 3.68 -14.31
N VAL A 105 -6.44 4.59 -14.29
CA VAL A 105 -5.43 4.73 -13.24
C VAL A 105 -5.87 5.90 -12.38
N TYR A 106 -6.14 5.66 -11.11
CA TYR A 106 -6.59 6.71 -10.19
C TYR A 106 -5.53 7.03 -9.15
N PHE A 107 -5.51 8.29 -8.72
CA PHE A 107 -4.71 8.74 -7.60
C PHE A 107 -5.62 9.41 -6.58
N ILE A 108 -6.05 8.67 -5.57
CA ILE A 108 -7.11 9.09 -4.64
C ILE A 108 -6.61 9.29 -3.22
N ASP A 109 -7.37 10.03 -2.43
CA ASP A 109 -7.14 10.22 -1.00
C ASP A 109 -7.20 8.85 -0.31
N ARG A 110 -6.14 8.48 0.40
CA ARG A 110 -6.03 7.17 1.05
C ARG A 110 -7.16 6.98 2.06
N ARG A 111 -7.60 8.04 2.74
CA ARG A 111 -8.75 7.98 3.66
C ARG A 111 -10.01 7.60 2.91
N VAL A 112 -10.29 8.24 1.78
CA VAL A 112 -11.46 7.93 0.95
C VAL A 112 -11.39 6.47 0.49
N TYR A 113 -10.22 6.00 0.06
CA TYR A 113 -10.04 4.61 -0.34
C TYR A 113 -10.36 3.61 0.79
N LEU A 114 -9.80 3.83 1.99
CA LEU A 114 -10.05 2.97 3.15
C LEU A 114 -11.52 3.00 3.56
N GLN A 115 -12.16 4.17 3.50
CA GLN A 115 -13.59 4.30 3.76
C GLN A 115 -14.42 3.53 2.74
N ASN A 116 -14.03 3.54 1.46
CA ASN A 116 -14.70 2.76 0.41
C ASN A 116 -14.60 1.25 0.69
N LEU A 117 -13.42 0.77 1.07
CA LEU A 117 -13.23 -0.63 1.45
C LEU A 117 -14.09 -1.01 2.67
N TYR A 118 -14.13 -0.17 3.71
CA TYR A 118 -14.96 -0.41 4.89
C TYR A 118 -16.45 -0.38 4.57
N ASN A 119 -16.89 0.60 3.78
CA ASN A 119 -18.30 0.75 3.38
C ASN A 119 -18.77 -0.37 2.43
N GLY A 120 -17.84 -1.00 1.72
CA GLY A 120 -18.08 -2.14 0.84
C GLY A 120 -18.50 -3.42 1.55
N LEU A 121 -18.16 -3.55 2.84
CA LEU A 121 -18.63 -4.65 3.68
C LEU A 121 -20.14 -4.53 3.92
N ASN A 122 -20.83 -5.66 4.01
CA ASN A 122 -22.22 -5.65 4.45
C ASN A 122 -22.32 -5.32 5.96
N GLU A 123 -23.52 -4.95 6.43
CA GLU A 123 -23.73 -4.53 7.82
C GLU A 123 -23.36 -5.61 8.85
N SER A 124 -23.58 -6.89 8.54
CA SER A 124 -23.22 -7.99 9.43
C SER A 124 -21.71 -8.25 9.52
N SER A 125 -20.96 -7.88 8.48
CA SER A 125 -19.51 -7.96 8.46
C SER A 125 -18.87 -6.71 9.08
N LYS A 126 -19.48 -5.53 8.93
CA LYS A 126 -19.03 -4.30 9.60
C LYS A 126 -19.01 -4.46 11.12
N SER A 127 -19.98 -5.17 11.70
CA SER A 127 -19.97 -5.46 13.15
C SER A 127 -18.83 -6.38 13.61
N LYS A 128 -18.07 -6.98 12.68
CA LYS A 128 -16.88 -7.81 12.95
C LYS A 128 -15.58 -7.02 12.76
N VAL A 129 -15.67 -5.72 12.48
CA VAL A 129 -14.53 -4.81 12.40
C VAL A 129 -14.46 -4.02 13.71
N HIS A 130 -13.48 -4.38 14.54
CA HIS A 130 -13.27 -3.82 15.87
C HIS A 130 -12.27 -2.66 15.78
N GLU A 131 -12.79 -1.44 15.78
CA GLU A 131 -12.00 -0.21 15.85
C GLU A 131 -11.50 0.07 17.28
N HIS A 132 -10.39 0.78 17.37
CA HIS A 132 -9.70 1.08 18.63
C HIS A 132 -9.39 -0.17 19.47
N GLU A 133 -9.25 -1.33 18.84
CA GLU A 133 -8.97 -2.61 19.49
C GLU A 133 -7.90 -3.34 18.68
N GLY A 134 -6.66 -3.30 19.18
CA GLY A 134 -5.53 -3.94 18.56
C GLY A 134 -5.31 -5.36 19.05
N LEU A 135 -4.63 -6.17 18.23
CA LEU A 135 -4.07 -7.44 18.69
C LEU A 135 -2.93 -7.18 19.69
N ASP A 136 -3.00 -7.77 20.89
CA ASP A 136 -1.94 -7.76 21.90
C ASP A 136 -1.10 -9.04 21.85
N SER A 137 -1.73 -10.21 21.80
CA SER A 137 -1.00 -11.48 21.68
C SER A 137 -1.81 -12.58 21.04
N PHE A 138 -1.17 -13.66 20.63
CA PHE A 138 -1.87 -14.87 20.26
C PHE A 138 -1.12 -16.15 20.65
N THR A 139 -1.85 -17.26 20.62
CA THR A 139 -1.31 -18.61 20.78
C THR A 139 -1.86 -19.49 19.67
N GLU A 140 -0.99 -20.31 19.09
CA GLU A 140 -1.38 -21.32 18.11
C GLU A 140 -1.64 -22.66 18.80
N HIS A 141 -2.69 -23.34 18.35
CA HIS A 141 -3.05 -24.69 18.76
C HIS A 141 -3.10 -25.61 17.54
N GLU A 142 -3.24 -26.92 17.76
CA GLU A 142 -3.32 -27.89 16.67
C GLU A 142 -4.46 -27.58 15.68
N ASN A 143 -5.63 -27.18 16.21
CA ASN A 143 -6.86 -26.99 15.44
C ASN A 143 -7.35 -25.53 15.37
N GLY A 144 -6.55 -24.57 15.80
CA GLY A 144 -6.95 -23.16 15.77
C GLY A 144 -5.96 -22.22 16.42
N VAL A 145 -6.42 -21.02 16.73
CA VAL A 145 -5.65 -19.93 17.34
C VAL A 145 -6.52 -19.21 18.37
N THR A 146 -5.88 -18.67 19.40
CA THR A 146 -6.51 -17.79 20.38
C THR A 146 -5.80 -16.45 20.36
N LEU A 147 -6.52 -15.38 20.03
CA LEU A 147 -6.08 -14.00 20.02
C LEU A 147 -6.53 -13.30 21.30
N ARG A 148 -5.65 -12.49 21.88
CA ARG A 148 -5.98 -11.53 22.95
C ARG A 148 -5.78 -10.11 22.44
N THR A 149 -6.76 -9.25 22.68
CA THR A 149 -6.71 -7.83 22.30
C THR A 149 -6.10 -6.97 23.40
N ASP A 150 -5.70 -5.75 23.06
CA ASP A 150 -5.24 -4.73 24.01
C ASP A 150 -6.34 -4.27 25.00
N LYS A 151 -7.60 -4.56 24.70
CA LYS A 151 -8.75 -4.40 25.61
C LYS A 151 -9.02 -5.62 26.49
N GLY A 152 -8.24 -6.69 26.34
CA GLY A 152 -8.38 -7.93 27.11
C GLY A 152 -9.44 -8.90 26.57
N SER A 153 -10.07 -8.61 25.43
CA SER A 153 -10.96 -9.55 24.75
C SER A 153 -10.18 -10.78 24.30
N VAL A 154 -10.80 -11.95 24.39
CA VAL A 154 -10.22 -13.22 23.93
C VAL A 154 -11.09 -13.79 22.82
N ILE A 155 -10.51 -13.96 21.64
CA ILE A 155 -11.20 -14.40 20.44
C ILE A 155 -10.50 -15.64 19.91
N GLU A 156 -11.28 -16.67 19.60
CA GLU A 156 -10.77 -17.88 19.00
C GLU A 156 -11.08 -17.94 17.50
N GLY A 157 -10.13 -18.43 16.72
CA GLY A 157 -10.25 -18.58 15.27
C GLY A 157 -9.51 -19.81 14.74
N SER A 158 -9.52 -19.96 13.42
CA SER A 158 -8.84 -21.05 12.71
C SER A 158 -7.43 -20.68 12.28
N ILE A 159 -7.22 -19.41 11.89
CA ILE A 159 -5.91 -18.82 11.53
C ILE A 159 -5.83 -17.35 11.94
N ILE A 160 -4.62 -16.82 12.06
CA ILE A 160 -4.35 -15.38 12.14
C ILE A 160 -3.67 -14.90 10.85
N VAL A 161 -4.13 -13.76 10.34
CA VAL A 161 -3.51 -13.03 9.24
C VAL A 161 -2.99 -11.69 9.75
N GLY A 162 -1.67 -11.52 9.77
CA GLY A 162 -1.01 -10.26 10.10
C GLY A 162 -1.00 -9.31 8.90
N ALA A 163 -1.90 -8.33 8.93
CA ALA A 163 -2.03 -7.25 7.95
C ALA A 163 -1.75 -5.86 8.59
N ASP A 164 -0.97 -5.85 9.67
CA ASP A 164 -0.72 -4.73 10.59
C ASP A 164 0.51 -3.89 10.21
N GLY A 165 0.97 -4.04 8.96
CA GLY A 165 1.88 -3.13 8.28
C GLY A 165 3.36 -3.27 8.67
N VAL A 166 4.14 -2.25 8.33
CA VAL A 166 5.62 -2.30 8.41
C VAL A 166 6.16 -2.56 9.82
N HIS A 167 5.44 -2.14 10.86
CA HIS A 167 5.76 -2.41 12.27
C HIS A 167 4.92 -3.56 12.85
N SER A 168 4.61 -4.56 12.03
CA SER A 168 3.75 -5.69 12.37
C SER A 168 4.11 -6.30 13.72
N HIS A 169 3.15 -6.25 14.64
CA HIS A 169 3.21 -6.92 15.94
C HIS A 169 3.01 -8.43 15.77
N VAL A 170 2.18 -8.85 14.80
CA VAL A 170 2.05 -10.26 14.44
C VAL A 170 3.39 -10.83 13.99
N ARG A 171 4.13 -10.12 13.12
CA ARG A 171 5.48 -10.52 12.70
C ARG A 171 6.43 -10.68 13.89
N GLN A 172 6.42 -9.76 14.84
CA GLN A 172 7.27 -9.84 16.04
C GLN A 172 6.89 -11.02 16.95
N GLN A 173 5.62 -11.40 17.00
CA GLN A 173 5.20 -12.61 17.73
C GLN A 173 5.55 -13.88 16.99
N THR A 174 5.38 -13.92 15.66
CA THR A 174 5.83 -15.03 14.83
C THR A 174 7.34 -15.26 14.97
N ALA A 175 8.14 -14.18 15.02
CA ALA A 175 9.57 -14.28 15.32
C ALA A 175 9.83 -15.02 16.65
N LYS A 176 9.09 -14.67 17.71
CA LYS A 176 9.21 -15.34 19.02
C LYS A 176 8.83 -16.82 18.96
N LEU A 177 7.78 -17.18 18.21
CA LEU A 177 7.38 -18.58 18.00
C LEU A 177 8.47 -19.38 17.29
N LEU A 178 9.11 -18.77 16.29
CA LEU A 178 10.16 -19.40 15.50
C LEU A 178 11.50 -19.49 16.22
N LYS A 179 11.72 -18.75 17.31
CA LYS A 179 13.02 -18.64 17.99
C LYS A 179 13.71 -19.98 18.30
N THR A 180 12.93 -21.01 18.65
CA THR A 180 13.46 -22.36 18.94
C THR A 180 13.33 -23.34 17.78
N ILE A 181 12.49 -23.04 16.79
CA ILE A 181 12.13 -23.93 15.67
C ILE A 181 13.02 -23.62 14.45
N ASP A 182 13.16 -22.34 14.14
CA ASP A 182 13.94 -21.79 13.04
C ASP A 182 14.53 -20.42 13.47
N PRO A 183 15.70 -20.44 14.14
CA PRO A 183 16.33 -19.23 14.66
C PRO A 183 16.68 -18.20 13.59
N GLU A 184 17.07 -18.65 12.38
CA GLU A 184 17.40 -17.77 11.26
C GLU A 184 16.17 -16.98 10.81
N SER A 185 15.05 -17.67 10.58
CA SER A 185 13.78 -17.02 10.25
C SER A 185 13.29 -16.09 11.36
N SER A 186 13.47 -16.49 12.62
CA SER A 186 13.16 -15.64 13.78
C SER A 186 13.93 -14.32 13.75
N GLU A 187 15.25 -14.35 13.50
CA GLU A 187 16.07 -13.14 13.41
C GLU A 187 15.63 -12.23 12.26
N ILE A 188 15.36 -12.80 11.08
CA ILE A 188 14.90 -12.04 9.91
C ILE A 188 13.53 -11.36 10.17
N MET A 189 12.57 -12.07 10.77
CA MET A 189 11.27 -11.50 11.11
C MET A 189 11.37 -10.36 12.13
N ALA A 190 12.23 -10.53 13.14
CA ALA A 190 12.44 -9.53 14.17
C ALA A 190 13.12 -8.26 13.61
N ALA A 191 14.08 -8.44 12.70
CA ALA A 191 14.84 -7.35 12.09
C ALA A 191 14.00 -6.40 11.23
N GLY A 192 12.90 -6.86 10.61
CA GLY A 192 12.01 -5.96 9.85
C GLY A 192 12.67 -5.34 8.63
N PHE A 193 12.47 -4.03 8.44
CA PHE A 193 12.90 -3.31 7.23
C PHE A 193 13.63 -2.02 7.56
N ASP A 194 14.77 -1.82 6.92
CA ASP A 194 15.53 -0.57 7.00
C ASP A 194 14.95 0.48 6.04
N ASN A 195 15.31 1.74 6.25
CA ASN A 195 14.94 2.83 5.35
C ASN A 195 16.12 3.73 4.97
N ARG A 196 16.20 4.07 3.68
CA ARG A 196 17.19 5.03 3.15
C ARG A 196 16.58 6.38 2.82
N PHE A 197 15.26 6.45 2.84
CA PHE A 197 14.50 7.65 2.52
C PHE A 197 13.45 7.90 3.60
N ARG A 198 12.94 9.12 3.60
CA ARG A 198 11.75 9.55 4.32
C ARG A 198 10.93 10.46 3.41
N ILE A 199 9.65 10.60 3.71
CA ILE A 199 8.73 11.36 2.88
C ILE A 199 7.86 12.24 3.77
N LEU A 200 7.78 13.53 3.42
CA LEU A 200 6.70 14.40 3.85
C LEU A 200 5.60 14.27 2.80
N THR A 201 4.42 13.83 3.20
CA THR A 201 3.28 13.63 2.31
C THR A 201 2.11 14.45 2.80
N CYS A 202 1.48 15.14 1.86
CA CYS A 202 0.49 16.16 2.14
C CYS A 202 -0.66 16.09 1.14
N THR A 203 -1.83 16.54 1.59
CA THR A 203 -2.96 16.85 0.72
C THR A 203 -3.34 18.29 1.00
N SER A 204 -3.53 19.06 -0.06
CA SER A 204 -3.95 20.46 0.00
C SER A 204 -5.16 20.69 -0.90
N ARG A 205 -5.84 21.81 -0.72
CA ARG A 205 -6.84 22.26 -1.70
C ARG A 205 -6.12 22.71 -2.99
N ASN A 206 -6.66 22.37 -4.16
CA ASN A 206 -6.02 22.66 -5.44
C ASN A 206 -6.33 24.09 -5.93
N TYR A 207 -5.99 25.10 -5.15
CA TYR A 207 -6.10 26.51 -5.53
C TYR A 207 -5.21 27.42 -4.67
N PHE A 208 -4.88 28.61 -5.18
CA PHE A 208 -4.10 29.61 -4.42
C PHE A 208 -4.98 30.32 -3.38
N VAL A 209 -4.45 30.56 -2.16
CA VAL A 209 -5.20 31.26 -1.09
C VAL A 209 -5.74 32.60 -1.58
N ASP A 210 -4.90 33.34 -2.30
CA ASP A 210 -5.21 34.70 -2.77
C ASP A 210 -6.02 34.73 -4.09
N ASP A 211 -6.13 33.58 -4.78
CA ASP A 211 -6.94 33.44 -5.99
C ASP A 211 -7.56 32.03 -6.08
N PRO A 212 -8.72 31.80 -5.41
CA PRO A 212 -9.37 30.49 -5.40
C PRO A 212 -9.87 30.00 -6.77
N LYS A 213 -9.86 30.84 -7.81
CA LYS A 213 -10.22 30.44 -9.18
C LYS A 213 -9.03 29.84 -9.93
N LYS A 214 -7.81 30.11 -9.47
CA LYS A 214 -6.59 29.60 -10.07
C LYS A 214 -6.15 28.32 -9.37
N GLN A 215 -6.08 27.23 -10.12
CA GLN A 215 -5.61 25.94 -9.63
C GLN A 215 -4.07 25.88 -9.63
N PHE A 216 -3.50 25.03 -8.78
CA PHE A 216 -2.07 24.74 -8.83
C PHE A 216 -1.73 23.87 -10.05
N LEU A 217 -2.49 22.78 -10.23
CA LEU A 217 -2.37 21.87 -11.37
C LEU A 217 -3.75 21.60 -11.97
N GLU A 218 -3.77 21.38 -13.29
CA GLU A 218 -4.97 20.88 -13.97
C GLU A 218 -5.28 19.44 -13.55
N ASN A 219 -6.57 19.10 -13.56
CA ASN A 219 -7.06 17.77 -13.23
C ASN A 219 -6.40 16.69 -14.11
N GLY A 220 -5.94 15.61 -13.49
CA GLY A 220 -5.27 14.50 -14.15
C GLY A 220 -3.76 14.68 -14.37
N VAL A 221 -3.17 15.82 -14.00
CA VAL A 221 -1.72 16.06 -14.12
C VAL A 221 -0.97 15.54 -12.91
N ALA A 222 0.14 14.84 -13.16
CA ALA A 222 1.15 14.50 -12.16
C ALA A 222 2.49 15.17 -12.52
N ALA A 223 2.99 16.06 -11.66
CA ALA A 223 4.26 16.76 -11.83
C ALA A 223 5.31 16.23 -10.84
N ASN A 224 6.39 15.66 -11.35
CA ASN A 224 7.58 15.28 -10.61
C ASN A 224 8.65 16.37 -10.76
N SER A 225 9.37 16.69 -9.69
CA SER A 225 10.41 17.74 -9.67
C SER A 225 11.66 17.27 -8.96
N TYR A 226 12.85 17.63 -9.46
CA TYR A 226 14.12 17.07 -9.01
C TYR A 226 15.07 18.17 -8.50
N PHE A 227 15.59 18.02 -7.28
CA PHE A 227 16.47 19.00 -6.62
C PHE A 227 17.80 18.37 -6.16
N PRO A 228 18.76 18.12 -7.08
CA PRO A 228 19.99 17.39 -6.80
C PRO A 228 20.85 17.99 -5.68
N GLU A 229 20.92 19.32 -5.60
CA GLU A 229 21.74 20.02 -4.59
C GLU A 229 21.25 19.79 -3.15
N HIS A 230 20.01 19.32 -3.00
CA HIS A 230 19.38 19.10 -1.71
C HIS A 230 19.19 17.60 -1.39
N GLY A 231 19.42 16.71 -2.35
CA GLY A 231 19.07 15.29 -2.21
C GLY A 231 17.55 15.07 -2.03
N VAL A 232 16.75 15.91 -2.68
CA VAL A 232 15.30 15.98 -2.53
C VAL A 232 14.60 15.85 -3.88
N GLY A 233 13.49 15.13 -3.87
CA GLY A 233 12.54 15.05 -4.97
C GLY A 233 11.17 15.56 -4.55
N GLY A 234 10.37 15.97 -5.52
CA GLY A 234 9.01 16.45 -5.33
C GLY A 234 8.03 15.73 -6.25
N ILE A 235 6.81 15.54 -5.77
CA ILE A 235 5.67 15.16 -6.61
C ILE A 235 4.45 16.00 -6.23
N ALA A 236 3.66 16.38 -7.23
CA ALA A 236 2.36 17.01 -7.08
C ALA A 236 1.38 16.35 -8.06
N VAL A 237 0.21 15.91 -7.58
CA VAL A 237 -0.76 15.15 -8.38
C VAL A 237 -2.17 15.68 -8.14
N ALA A 238 -2.83 16.13 -9.20
CA ALA A 238 -4.23 16.56 -9.20
C ALA A 238 -5.16 15.43 -9.66
N GLY A 239 -5.14 14.31 -8.94
CA GLY A 239 -5.96 13.12 -9.21
C GLY A 239 -7.32 13.10 -8.48
N MET A 240 -7.66 14.18 -7.78
CA MET A 240 -8.83 14.27 -6.91
C MET A 240 -9.55 15.60 -7.15
N ASP A 241 -10.87 15.58 -7.14
CA ASP A 241 -11.63 16.81 -7.32
C ASP A 241 -11.35 17.83 -6.21
N GLY A 242 -11.02 19.06 -6.63
CA GLY A 242 -10.69 20.19 -5.75
C GLY A 242 -9.46 20.02 -4.84
N LYS A 243 -8.72 18.92 -4.95
CA LYS A 243 -7.57 18.59 -4.08
C LYS A 243 -6.32 18.26 -4.89
N ILE A 244 -5.18 18.55 -4.28
CA ILE A 244 -3.86 18.22 -4.81
C ILE A 244 -3.11 17.42 -3.74
N PHE A 245 -2.65 16.24 -4.13
CA PHE A 245 -1.67 15.52 -3.33
C PHE A 245 -0.28 16.05 -3.67
N TRP A 246 0.59 16.13 -2.69
CA TRP A 246 1.99 16.41 -2.95
C TRP A 246 2.89 15.78 -1.89
N ALA A 247 4.13 15.55 -2.26
CA ALA A 247 5.12 15.04 -1.34
C ALA A 247 6.53 15.56 -1.64
N ILE A 248 7.34 15.57 -0.58
CA ILE A 248 8.77 15.82 -0.63
C ILE A 248 9.47 14.51 -0.24
N TYR A 249 10.17 13.90 -1.20
CA TYR A 249 11.01 12.74 -0.98
C TYR A 249 12.39 13.20 -0.53
N ILE A 250 12.87 12.65 0.58
CA ILE A 250 14.10 13.10 1.23
C ILE A 250 15.03 11.89 1.40
N ALA A 251 16.23 11.98 0.81
CA ALA A 251 17.29 11.01 1.08
C ALA A 251 17.82 11.18 2.51
N ASN A 252 18.04 10.07 3.20
CA ASN A 252 18.75 10.08 4.48
C ASN A 252 20.26 10.08 4.23
N ASP A 253 21.02 10.72 5.12
CA ASP A 253 22.49 10.73 5.03
C ASP A 253 23.09 9.32 5.15
N LYS A 254 22.38 8.43 5.84
CA LYS A 254 22.73 7.01 6.00
C LYS A 254 21.48 6.14 6.02
N GLN A 255 21.68 4.85 5.79
CA GLN A 255 20.65 3.85 6.02
C GLN A 255 20.29 3.81 7.52
N MET A 256 18.99 3.82 7.80
CA MET A 256 18.46 3.79 9.15
C MET A 256 17.91 2.39 9.45
N PRO A 257 18.32 1.76 10.56
CA PRO A 257 17.87 0.43 10.90
C PRO A 257 16.42 0.44 11.41
N TYR A 258 15.76 -0.72 11.35
CA TYR A 258 14.53 -0.95 12.08
C TYR A 258 14.78 -1.03 13.62
N PRO A 259 13.86 -0.54 14.48
CA PRO A 259 12.66 0.21 14.13
C PRO A 259 12.99 1.63 13.64
N SER A 260 12.36 2.01 12.54
CA SER A 260 12.56 3.33 11.93
C SER A 260 12.05 4.46 12.83
N PRO A 261 12.65 5.66 12.71
CA PRO A 261 12.27 6.82 13.52
C PRO A 261 10.82 7.25 13.25
N ARG A 262 10.21 7.86 14.28
CA ARG A 262 8.92 8.54 14.18
C ARG A 262 9.16 10.03 13.96
N TYR A 263 8.35 10.62 13.09
CA TYR A 263 8.38 12.05 12.81
C TYR A 263 7.09 12.69 13.33
N GLY A 264 7.20 13.89 13.89
CA GLY A 264 6.09 14.70 14.38
C GLY A 264 5.96 16.02 13.62
N GLN A 265 5.11 16.91 14.16
CA GLN A 265 4.87 18.23 13.55
C GLN A 265 6.15 19.06 13.40
N ALA A 266 7.03 19.05 14.40
CA ALA A 266 8.28 19.80 14.37
C ALA A 266 9.19 19.39 13.20
N ASP A 267 9.27 18.10 12.88
CA ASP A 267 10.06 17.60 11.75
C ASP A 267 9.48 18.07 10.40
N MET A 268 8.14 18.11 10.30
CA MET A 268 7.45 18.60 9.10
C MET A 268 7.66 20.10 8.92
N ASP A 269 7.53 20.89 9.99
CA ASP A 269 7.77 22.33 9.98
C ASP A 269 9.23 22.64 9.61
N GLU A 270 10.19 21.85 10.10
CA GLU A 270 11.60 21.97 9.71
C GLU A 270 11.80 21.65 8.22
N ALA A 271 11.16 20.59 7.71
CA ALA A 271 11.24 20.24 6.29
C ALA A 271 10.68 21.37 5.40
N ILE A 272 9.56 21.98 5.77
CA ILE A 272 8.97 23.11 5.04
C ILE A 272 9.80 24.37 5.19
N LYS A 273 10.35 24.66 6.37
CA LYS A 273 11.30 25.77 6.53
C LYS A 273 12.50 25.61 5.61
N LYS A 274 13.00 24.39 5.44
CA LYS A 274 14.19 24.09 4.63
C LYS A 274 13.90 24.06 3.14
N TRP A 275 12.81 23.44 2.71
CA TRP A 275 12.54 23.13 1.29
C TRP A 275 11.25 23.72 0.74
N GLY A 276 10.45 24.41 1.57
CA GLY A 276 9.18 25.01 1.18
C GLY A 276 9.29 26.02 0.03
N HIS A 277 10.44 26.66 -0.12
CA HIS A 277 10.71 27.62 -1.20
C HIS A 277 10.93 26.96 -2.57
N LEU A 278 11.18 25.65 -2.62
CA LEU A 278 11.40 24.93 -3.87
C LEU A 278 10.10 24.85 -4.68
N ARG A 279 10.26 24.80 -6.01
CA ARG A 279 9.18 24.90 -6.99
C ARG A 279 8.95 23.55 -7.68
N PRO A 280 7.84 22.83 -7.38
CA PRO A 280 7.48 21.61 -8.10
C PRO A 280 7.21 21.87 -9.59
N THR A 281 6.70 23.06 -9.89
CA THR A 281 6.56 23.61 -11.23
C THR A 281 6.91 25.11 -11.18
N PRO A 282 7.17 25.80 -12.31
CA PRO A 282 7.38 27.24 -12.31
C PRO A 282 6.25 28.04 -11.65
N ALA A 283 5.03 27.50 -11.64
CA ALA A 283 3.82 28.21 -11.22
C ALA A 283 3.68 28.38 -9.70
N PHE A 284 4.26 27.51 -8.87
CA PHE A 284 4.06 27.52 -7.41
C PHE A 284 5.21 26.85 -6.65
N THR A 285 5.24 27.09 -5.35
CA THR A 285 6.19 26.52 -4.39
C THR A 285 5.51 25.50 -3.46
N PHE A 286 6.30 24.72 -2.74
CA PHE A 286 5.76 23.89 -1.66
C PHE A 286 5.15 24.72 -0.51
N ASN A 287 5.61 25.95 -0.28
CA ASN A 287 4.99 26.86 0.68
C ASN A 287 3.56 27.23 0.27
N ASP A 288 3.31 27.46 -1.02
CA ASP A 288 1.97 27.76 -1.51
C ASP A 288 1.01 26.58 -1.30
N LEU A 289 1.51 25.36 -1.51
CA LEU A 289 0.78 24.14 -1.23
C LEU A 289 0.53 23.95 0.28
N TRP A 290 1.55 24.19 1.12
CA TRP A 290 1.47 24.09 2.57
C TRP A 290 0.48 25.10 3.18
N ALA A 291 0.35 26.29 2.60
CA ALA A 291 -0.64 27.29 3.03
C ALA A 291 -2.09 26.82 2.86
N ASN A 292 -2.37 25.84 1.99
CA ASN A 292 -3.69 25.27 1.71
C ASN A 292 -3.88 23.85 2.26
N LEU A 293 -3.15 23.48 3.33
CA LEU A 293 -3.09 22.13 3.84
C LEU A 293 -4.45 21.61 4.34
N VAL A 294 -4.77 20.37 3.94
CA VAL A 294 -5.91 19.58 4.46
C VAL A 294 -5.42 18.52 5.44
N GLY A 295 -4.25 17.94 5.18
CA GLY A 295 -3.60 16.99 6.07
C GLY A 295 -2.16 16.73 5.65
N SER A 296 -1.32 16.36 6.60
CA SER A 296 0.09 16.03 6.39
C SER A 296 0.54 14.93 7.32
N THR A 297 1.50 14.13 6.85
CA THR A 297 2.30 13.26 7.72
C THR A 297 3.70 13.12 7.17
N MET A 298 4.65 12.86 8.06
CA MET A 298 6.00 12.48 7.66
C MET A 298 6.31 11.08 8.15
N VAL A 299 6.82 10.24 7.26
CA VAL A 299 7.08 8.83 7.54
C VAL A 299 8.42 8.38 6.96
N PRO A 300 9.08 7.40 7.59
CA PRO A 300 10.14 6.65 6.93
C PRO A 300 9.59 5.94 5.68
N MET A 301 10.46 5.71 4.71
CA MET A 301 10.16 4.85 3.56
C MET A 301 10.99 3.58 3.71
N GLU A 302 10.57 2.70 4.62
CA GLU A 302 11.15 1.37 4.73
C GLU A 302 11.03 0.61 3.42
N GLU A 303 11.98 -0.29 3.17
CA GLU A 303 12.00 -1.05 1.93
C GLU A 303 12.61 -2.45 2.10
N GLY A 304 12.00 -3.44 1.47
CA GLY A 304 12.53 -4.80 1.42
C GLY A 304 11.44 -5.86 1.33
N VAL A 305 11.88 -7.09 1.11
CA VAL A 305 11.05 -8.30 1.16
C VAL A 305 11.70 -9.22 2.17
N LEU A 306 10.95 -9.73 3.15
CA LEU A 306 11.51 -10.61 4.16
C LEU A 306 12.06 -11.88 3.51
N ALA A 307 13.33 -12.17 3.76
CA ALA A 307 14.05 -13.33 3.21
C ALA A 307 13.79 -14.63 4.01
N THR A 308 12.58 -14.78 4.54
CA THR A 308 12.11 -15.95 5.28
C THR A 308 10.68 -16.28 4.85
N LYS A 309 10.16 -17.44 5.29
CA LYS A 309 8.75 -17.81 5.14
C LYS A 309 7.84 -16.72 5.69
N TRP A 310 6.72 -16.50 5.04
CA TRP A 310 5.74 -15.48 5.44
C TRP A 310 4.70 -15.99 6.44
N HIS A 311 4.99 -17.14 7.08
CA HIS A 311 4.10 -17.81 8.01
C HIS A 311 4.91 -18.47 9.14
N SER A 312 4.23 -18.79 10.24
CA SER A 312 4.84 -19.48 11.40
C SER A 312 5.17 -20.95 11.14
N GLY A 313 4.62 -21.54 10.07
CA GLY A 313 4.62 -22.99 9.87
C GLY A 313 3.49 -23.69 10.62
N GLY A 314 2.71 -22.93 11.38
CA GLY A 314 1.43 -23.35 11.95
C GLY A 314 0.28 -22.55 11.33
N ARG A 315 -0.48 -21.83 12.15
CA ARG A 315 -1.76 -21.21 11.78
C ARG A 315 -1.70 -19.68 11.66
N THR A 316 -0.50 -19.11 11.52
CA THR A 316 -0.30 -17.66 11.31
C THR A 316 0.40 -17.38 9.98
N VAL A 317 -0.14 -16.42 9.22
CA VAL A 317 0.45 -15.92 7.97
C VAL A 317 0.48 -14.39 7.97
N LEU A 318 1.41 -13.79 7.24
CA LEU A 318 1.61 -12.34 7.12
C LEU A 318 1.37 -11.89 5.67
N VAL A 319 0.80 -10.70 5.49
CA VAL A 319 0.49 -10.10 4.18
C VAL A 319 0.85 -8.61 4.11
N GLY A 320 1.02 -8.09 2.89
CA GLY A 320 1.25 -6.68 2.63
C GLY A 320 2.56 -6.16 3.22
N ASP A 321 2.51 -4.93 3.72
CA ASP A 321 3.64 -4.24 4.34
C ASP A 321 4.24 -5.00 5.54
N ALA A 322 3.59 -6.03 6.08
CA ALA A 322 4.16 -6.88 7.12
C ALA A 322 5.33 -7.76 6.62
N VAL A 323 5.33 -8.13 5.33
CA VAL A 323 6.31 -9.06 4.71
C VAL A 323 7.06 -8.47 3.52
N HIS A 324 6.52 -7.45 2.87
CA HIS A 324 7.21 -6.72 1.83
C HIS A 324 6.80 -5.26 1.82
N LYS A 325 7.77 -4.37 2.00
CA LYS A 325 7.57 -2.94 1.97
C LYS A 325 8.26 -2.34 0.75
N ALA A 326 7.48 -1.65 -0.07
CA ALA A 326 8.01 -0.84 -1.16
C ALA A 326 7.99 0.64 -0.79
N THR A 327 8.99 1.38 -1.28
CA THR A 327 8.99 2.84 -1.23
C THR A 327 7.79 3.39 -2.03
N SER A 328 7.19 4.49 -1.57
CA SER A 328 5.90 4.98 -2.08
C SER A 328 5.94 5.64 -3.47
N ASN A 329 7.12 5.92 -4.01
CA ASN A 329 7.33 6.73 -5.21
C ASN A 329 6.73 6.17 -6.51
N LEU A 330 6.65 4.84 -6.68
CA LEU A 330 5.95 4.24 -7.83
C LEU A 330 4.46 3.97 -7.56
N GLY A 331 3.99 4.14 -6.32
CA GLY A 331 2.60 3.88 -5.96
C GLY A 331 2.17 2.40 -5.97
N LEU A 332 3.10 1.45 -6.20
CA LEU A 332 2.75 0.03 -6.41
C LEU A 332 2.46 -0.75 -5.12
N GLY A 333 2.98 -0.32 -3.96
CA GLY A 333 2.87 -1.10 -2.72
C GLY A 333 1.42 -1.36 -2.27
N GLY A 334 0.51 -0.41 -2.48
CA GLY A 334 -0.90 -0.59 -2.16
C GLY A 334 -1.61 -1.61 -3.07
N ASN A 335 -1.25 -1.63 -4.36
CA ASN A 335 -1.77 -2.60 -5.32
C ASN A 335 -1.23 -4.01 -5.01
N LEU A 336 0.04 -4.12 -4.64
CA LEU A 336 0.66 -5.38 -4.21
C LEU A 336 -0.04 -5.98 -2.97
N CYS A 337 -0.50 -5.15 -2.02
CA CYS A 337 -1.30 -5.64 -0.90
C CYS A 337 -2.63 -6.30 -1.34
N VAL A 338 -3.21 -5.85 -2.46
CA VAL A 338 -4.44 -6.44 -3.01
C VAL A 338 -4.12 -7.76 -3.72
N ASP A 339 -2.97 -7.84 -4.39
CA ASP A 339 -2.48 -9.09 -4.99
C ASP A 339 -2.32 -10.20 -3.93
N ASP A 340 -1.70 -9.88 -2.78
CA ASP A 340 -1.56 -10.82 -1.65
C ASP A 340 -2.89 -11.40 -1.21
N VAL A 341 -3.90 -10.52 -1.07
CA VAL A 341 -5.25 -10.91 -0.65
C VAL A 341 -5.86 -11.86 -1.67
N CYS A 342 -5.75 -11.55 -2.96
CA CYS A 342 -6.32 -12.41 -4.01
C CYS A 342 -5.70 -13.81 -3.95
N CYS A 343 -4.37 -13.91 -3.91
CA CYS A 343 -3.68 -15.20 -3.83
C CYS A 343 -4.02 -15.99 -2.56
N LEU A 344 -4.01 -15.34 -1.40
CA LEU A 344 -4.34 -16.01 -0.14
C LEU A 344 -5.79 -16.50 -0.11
N VAL A 345 -6.75 -15.64 -0.49
CA VAL A 345 -8.18 -15.99 -0.44
C VAL A 345 -8.55 -17.03 -1.49
N ASN A 346 -8.00 -17.00 -2.70
CA ASN A 346 -8.24 -18.05 -3.70
C ASN A 346 -7.80 -19.43 -3.17
N GLY A 347 -6.64 -19.49 -2.52
CA GLY A 347 -6.13 -20.71 -1.91
C GLY A 347 -7.00 -21.20 -0.76
N LEU A 348 -7.43 -20.29 0.14
CA LEU A 348 -8.34 -20.62 1.24
C LEU A 348 -9.71 -21.07 0.74
N HIS A 349 -10.31 -20.36 -0.22
CA HIS A 349 -11.60 -20.71 -0.83
C HIS A 349 -11.55 -22.13 -1.42
N THR A 350 -10.55 -22.41 -2.26
CA THR A 350 -10.38 -23.73 -2.88
C THR A 350 -10.20 -24.84 -1.85
N LEU A 351 -9.45 -24.59 -0.77
CA LEU A 351 -9.27 -25.54 0.31
C LEU A 351 -10.58 -25.81 1.05
N LEU A 352 -11.31 -24.75 1.41
CA LEU A 352 -12.54 -24.83 2.21
C LEU A 352 -13.75 -25.35 1.43
N GLU A 353 -13.72 -25.32 0.10
CA GLU A 353 -14.70 -26.07 -0.71
C GLU A 353 -14.54 -27.58 -0.55
N ARG A 354 -13.30 -28.06 -0.35
CA ARG A 354 -12.98 -29.49 -0.26
C ARG A 354 -13.01 -30.02 1.18
N ASN A 355 -12.55 -29.21 2.13
CA ASN A 355 -12.43 -29.59 3.52
C ASN A 355 -12.83 -28.43 4.43
N LYS A 356 -13.94 -28.57 5.17
CA LYS A 356 -14.46 -27.54 6.08
C LYS A 356 -13.66 -27.39 7.38
N ALA A 357 -12.83 -28.37 7.72
CA ALA A 357 -11.97 -28.36 8.90
C ALA A 357 -10.54 -28.79 8.53
N PRO A 358 -9.81 -27.98 7.74
CA PRO A 358 -8.49 -28.35 7.25
C PRO A 358 -7.47 -28.45 8.38
N SER A 359 -6.59 -29.44 8.24
CA SER A 359 -5.42 -29.61 9.09
C SER A 359 -4.44 -28.45 8.92
N THR A 360 -3.56 -28.26 9.90
CA THR A 360 -2.49 -27.25 9.81
C THR A 360 -1.61 -27.45 8.58
N SER A 361 -1.32 -28.70 8.20
CA SER A 361 -0.50 -28.98 7.00
C SER A 361 -1.19 -28.55 5.71
N GLU A 362 -2.52 -28.74 5.59
CA GLU A 362 -3.27 -28.26 4.42
C GLU A 362 -3.29 -26.73 4.33
N ILE A 363 -3.44 -26.05 5.47
CA ILE A 363 -3.42 -24.59 5.56
C ILE A 363 -2.02 -24.05 5.20
N VAL A 364 -0.95 -24.65 5.72
CA VAL A 364 0.42 -24.23 5.41
C VAL A 364 0.73 -24.37 3.92
N LYS A 365 0.20 -25.40 3.23
CA LYS A 365 0.34 -25.50 1.77
C LYS A 365 -0.31 -24.32 1.03
N VAL A 366 -1.42 -23.79 1.53
CA VAL A 366 -2.01 -22.54 1.01
C VAL A 366 -1.07 -21.37 1.23
N PHE A 367 -0.51 -21.20 2.43
CA PHE A 367 0.44 -20.13 2.72
C PHE A 367 1.69 -20.19 1.85
N GLU A 368 2.26 -21.38 1.66
CA GLU A 368 3.41 -21.60 0.78
C GLU A 368 3.11 -21.32 -0.70
N SER A 369 1.87 -21.54 -1.13
CA SER A 369 1.43 -21.30 -2.51
C SER A 369 1.25 -19.80 -2.76
N TYR A 370 0.63 -19.10 -1.81
CA TYR A 370 0.55 -17.63 -1.76
C TYR A 370 1.96 -17.00 -1.82
N GLU A 371 2.85 -17.38 -0.90
CA GLU A 371 4.20 -16.82 -0.85
C GLU A 371 4.96 -17.04 -2.16
N ARG A 372 4.84 -18.23 -2.76
CA ARG A 372 5.51 -18.58 -4.01
C ARG A 372 5.01 -17.74 -5.19
N ALA A 373 3.72 -17.40 -5.21
CA ALA A 373 3.13 -16.55 -6.25
C ALA A 373 3.57 -15.09 -6.08
N GLU A 374 3.54 -14.57 -4.85
CA GLU A 374 3.69 -13.14 -4.58
C GLU A 374 5.14 -12.69 -4.37
N ARG A 375 6.02 -13.54 -3.84
CA ARG A 375 7.43 -13.16 -3.59
C ARG A 375 8.16 -12.62 -4.83
N PRO A 376 8.05 -13.20 -6.05
CA PRO A 376 8.65 -12.62 -7.25
C PRO A 376 8.10 -11.23 -7.58
N ARG A 377 6.80 -11.00 -7.36
CA ARG A 377 6.13 -9.71 -7.59
C ARG A 377 6.62 -8.68 -6.58
N ALA A 378 6.61 -9.02 -5.29
CA ALA A 378 7.14 -8.19 -4.22
C ALA A 378 8.61 -7.80 -4.46
N ASN A 379 9.45 -8.74 -4.88
CA ASN A 379 10.86 -8.47 -5.23
C ASN A 379 10.98 -7.50 -6.40
N PHE A 380 10.18 -7.67 -7.46
CA PHE A 380 10.16 -6.74 -8.58
C PHE A 380 9.75 -5.33 -8.13
N VAL A 381 8.64 -5.22 -7.40
CA VAL A 381 8.09 -3.94 -6.92
C VAL A 381 9.07 -3.22 -6.00
N CYS A 382 9.63 -3.90 -4.99
CA CYS A 382 10.57 -3.30 -4.05
C CYS A 382 11.86 -2.85 -4.74
N LYS A 383 12.41 -3.66 -5.64
CA LYS A 383 13.61 -3.31 -6.41
C LYS A 383 13.37 -2.12 -7.33
N ALA A 384 12.28 -2.13 -8.10
CA ALA A 384 11.94 -1.04 -9.01
C ALA A 384 11.68 0.27 -8.25
N SER A 385 10.93 0.19 -7.14
CA SER A 385 10.60 1.35 -6.32
C SER A 385 11.85 1.95 -5.67
N GLY A 386 12.75 1.14 -5.13
CA GLY A 386 14.00 1.62 -4.53
C GLY A 386 14.97 2.26 -5.53
N VAL A 387 15.07 1.72 -6.76
CA VAL A 387 15.82 2.37 -7.85
C VAL A 387 15.19 3.71 -8.19
N TYR A 388 13.86 3.75 -8.33
CA TYR A 388 13.18 4.98 -8.68
C TYR A 388 13.22 6.02 -7.55
N ALA A 389 13.23 5.63 -6.27
CA ALA A 389 13.42 6.54 -5.13
C ALA A 389 14.80 7.24 -5.17
N GLY A 390 15.84 6.48 -5.58
CA GLY A 390 17.18 7.03 -5.80
C GLY A 390 17.25 8.03 -6.96
N PHE A 391 16.47 7.80 -8.02
CA PHE A 391 16.29 8.77 -9.10
C PHE A 391 15.50 9.99 -8.64
N GLU A 392 14.36 9.79 -7.97
CA GLU A 392 13.47 10.84 -7.47
C GLU A 392 14.19 11.85 -6.58
N THR A 393 15.01 11.35 -5.66
CA THR A 393 15.82 12.19 -4.75
C THR A 393 17.14 12.65 -5.35
N MET A 394 17.45 12.24 -6.60
CA MET A 394 18.73 12.50 -7.27
C MET A 394 19.97 12.10 -6.45
N SER A 395 19.81 11.14 -5.53
CA SER A 395 20.81 10.75 -4.52
C SER A 395 21.78 9.65 -4.98
N ARG A 396 21.63 9.15 -6.21
CA ARG A 396 22.43 8.03 -6.73
C ARG A 396 23.31 8.46 -7.89
N TRP A 397 24.43 7.75 -8.06
CA TRP A 397 25.40 8.02 -9.12
C TRP A 397 24.79 7.99 -10.53
N TYR A 398 23.76 7.16 -10.74
CA TYR A 398 23.09 7.02 -12.03
C TYR A 398 22.03 8.11 -12.29
N SER A 399 21.59 8.87 -11.27
CA SER A 399 20.41 9.73 -11.39
C SER A 399 20.57 10.83 -12.43
N LYS A 400 21.75 11.49 -12.50
CA LYS A 400 22.04 12.53 -13.50
C LYS A 400 22.07 11.97 -14.93
N LEU A 401 22.67 10.80 -15.12
CA LEU A 401 22.68 10.12 -16.41
C LEU A 401 21.25 9.71 -16.81
N PHE A 402 20.48 9.20 -15.85
CA PHE A 402 19.11 8.79 -16.10
C PHE A 402 18.23 10.00 -16.45
N GLN A 403 18.36 11.14 -15.77
CA GLN A 403 17.66 12.39 -16.11
C GLN A 403 17.93 12.81 -17.56
N PHE A 404 19.17 12.72 -18.03
CA PHE A 404 19.53 13.04 -19.41
C PHE A 404 18.92 12.06 -20.44
N ILE A 405 18.83 10.78 -20.09
CA ILE A 405 18.31 9.73 -20.98
C ILE A 405 16.77 9.66 -20.95
N PHE A 406 16.14 10.00 -19.82
CA PHE A 406 14.71 9.81 -19.57
C PHE A 406 13.76 10.42 -20.62
N PRO A 407 14.03 11.62 -21.19
CA PRO A 407 13.23 12.19 -22.28
C PRO A 407 13.18 11.30 -23.52
N TRP A 408 14.27 10.60 -23.81
CA TRP A 408 14.46 9.79 -25.00
C TRP A 408 13.86 8.38 -24.86
N ILE A 409 13.48 7.98 -23.65
CA ILE A 409 12.79 6.72 -23.41
C ILE A 409 11.31 6.88 -23.83
N PRO A 410 10.83 6.12 -24.83
CA PRO A 410 9.43 6.21 -25.25
C PRO A 410 8.47 5.88 -24.12
N SER A 411 7.30 6.52 -24.09
CA SER A 411 6.27 6.25 -23.09
C SER A 411 5.83 4.77 -23.06
N THR A 412 5.85 4.07 -24.20
CA THR A 412 5.58 2.62 -24.26
C THR A 412 6.59 1.79 -23.47
N VAL A 413 7.84 2.24 -23.37
CA VAL A 413 8.88 1.59 -22.57
C VAL A 413 8.72 1.96 -21.10
N LYS A 414 8.41 3.22 -20.77
CA LYS A 414 8.09 3.66 -19.40
C LYS A 414 6.89 2.89 -18.83
N MET A 415 5.86 2.71 -19.65
CA MET A 415 4.66 1.92 -19.33
C MET A 415 4.97 0.48 -18.94
N ARG A 416 6.05 -0.15 -19.47
CA ARG A 416 6.34 -1.57 -19.22
C ARG A 416 6.51 -1.91 -17.74
N ILE A 417 6.97 -0.98 -16.91
CA ILE A 417 7.08 -1.22 -15.46
C ILE A 417 5.69 -1.48 -14.86
N PHE A 418 4.73 -0.61 -15.20
CA PHE A 418 3.35 -0.73 -14.75
C PHE A 418 2.63 -1.91 -15.41
N SER A 419 2.72 -2.04 -16.73
CA SER A 419 2.08 -3.16 -17.47
C SER A 419 2.61 -4.53 -17.03
N ARG A 420 3.91 -4.68 -16.74
CA ARG A 420 4.44 -5.95 -16.24
C ARG A 420 3.82 -6.35 -14.91
N PHE A 421 3.67 -5.40 -14.00
CA PHE A 421 2.99 -5.62 -12.71
C PHE A 421 1.51 -5.92 -12.93
N ASP A 422 0.84 -5.05 -13.67
CA ASP A 422 -0.61 -5.01 -13.84
C ASP A 422 -1.17 -6.21 -14.63
N SER A 423 -0.58 -6.54 -15.78
CA SER A 423 -1.06 -7.62 -16.67
C SER A 423 -0.92 -9.03 -16.09
N SER A 424 -0.16 -9.20 -15.01
CA SER A 424 0.06 -10.48 -14.33
C SER A 424 -0.48 -10.52 -12.91
N ALA A 425 -1.25 -9.50 -12.51
CA ALA A 425 -1.84 -9.42 -11.19
C ALA A 425 -2.90 -10.52 -11.00
N PRO A 426 -2.93 -11.18 -9.84
CA PRO A 426 -4.00 -12.13 -9.51
C PRO A 426 -5.34 -11.41 -9.39
N ILE A 427 -6.41 -12.16 -9.63
CA ILE A 427 -7.79 -11.74 -9.43
C ILE A 427 -8.46 -12.68 -8.42
N LEU A 428 -9.69 -12.41 -8.02
CA LEU A 428 -10.47 -13.34 -7.21
C LEU A 428 -11.11 -14.40 -8.12
N ASP A 429 -10.54 -15.61 -8.19
CA ASP A 429 -10.88 -16.63 -9.20
C ASP A 429 -12.30 -17.20 -9.03
N PHE A 430 -12.88 -17.05 -7.83
CA PHE A 430 -14.24 -17.48 -7.50
C PHE A 430 -15.30 -16.40 -7.81
N LEU A 431 -14.90 -15.24 -8.33
CA LEU A 431 -15.80 -14.17 -8.74
C LEU A 431 -15.72 -13.93 -10.25
N PRO A 432 -16.83 -13.58 -10.92
CA PRO A 432 -16.81 -13.31 -12.35
C PRO A 432 -15.93 -12.10 -12.65
N VAL A 433 -15.28 -12.09 -13.82
CA VAL A 433 -14.50 -10.95 -14.32
C VAL A 433 -15.46 -9.95 -14.98
N PRO A 434 -15.62 -8.74 -14.44
CA PRO A 434 -16.51 -7.74 -15.02
C PRO A 434 -15.98 -7.27 -16.38
N ALA A 435 -16.91 -6.98 -17.29
CA ALA A 435 -16.56 -6.30 -18.53
C ALA A 435 -16.03 -4.89 -18.21
N PRO A 436 -15.00 -4.40 -18.93
CA PRO A 436 -14.51 -3.05 -18.74
C PRO A 436 -15.64 -2.03 -18.97
N ARG A 437 -15.79 -1.06 -18.05
CA ARG A 437 -16.69 0.07 -18.23
C ARG A 437 -16.00 1.08 -19.15
N VAL A 438 -16.42 1.11 -20.42
CA VAL A 438 -15.94 2.05 -21.44
C VAL A 438 -16.47 3.45 -21.18
#